data_AF-A0A6P4E8S5-F1
#
_entry.id   AF-A0A6P4E8S5-F1
#
_cell.length_a   1.000
_cell.length_b   1.000
_cell.length_c   1.000
_cell.angle_alpha   90.00
_cell.angle_beta   90.00
_cell.angle_gamma   90.00
#
_symmetry.space_group_name_H-M   'P 1'
#
loop_
_entity.id
_entity.type
_entity.pdbx_description
1 polymer ?
#
loop_
_entity_poly.entity_id
_entity_poly.type
_entity_poly.pdbx_seq_one_letter_code
_entity_poly.pdbx_strand_id
1 'polypeptide(L)'
;MKSITLLFLVLVSATCVLTTRANTIGSAEESLDNDFAYELELDQLLDDLDMDNDYMDVEDLGFIRSCRRILWRALRTLLGTNCIIKEVVNILNSSKNYVSAIRACGTEVPKDVAKVVESVNKIIQICDSIINLRSKLCAKEKSIVTKVYNSFKCFWKVFRATLRLVRQIPRALRLIAKLPANTGSCLLRATNEVKVSFNSFLPNINVCLKV
;
A
#
# COMPACT_ATOMS: atom_id res chain seq x y z
N MET A 1 36.54 38.89 49.95
CA MET A 1 35.61 39.76 49.20
C MET A 1 35.45 39.17 47.80
N LYS A 2 34.37 38.43 47.57
CA LYS A 2 34.07 37.66 46.36
C LYS A 2 32.70 38.12 45.87
N SER A 3 32.60 38.85 44.75
CA SER A 3 31.30 39.09 44.06
C SER A 3 31.40 40.12 42.91
N ILE A 4 32.25 39.92 41.89
CA ILE A 4 32.12 40.71 40.64
C ILE A 4 32.55 39.86 39.43
N THR A 5 31.79 38.82 39.07
CA THR A 5 31.95 38.08 37.79
C THR A 5 30.67 37.35 37.36
N LEU A 6 29.49 37.96 37.49
CA LEU A 6 28.22 37.38 37.00
C LEU A 6 27.25 38.46 36.47
N LEU A 7 27.65 39.20 35.43
CA LEU A 7 26.75 40.20 34.82
C LEU A 7 26.98 40.43 33.31
N PHE A 8 27.38 39.40 32.57
CA PHE A 8 27.52 39.48 31.09
C PHE A 8 26.90 38.30 30.32
N LEU A 9 25.85 37.65 30.85
CA LEU A 9 25.18 36.54 30.16
C LEU A 9 23.64 36.64 30.12
N VAL A 10 23.10 37.86 29.89
CA VAL A 10 21.64 38.05 29.73
C VAL A 10 21.27 38.97 28.53
N LEU A 11 22.20 39.33 27.64
CA LEU A 11 21.95 40.30 26.55
C LEU A 11 21.98 39.69 25.13
N VAL A 12 21.37 38.51 24.91
CA VAL A 12 21.10 37.98 23.55
C VAL A 12 19.70 37.33 23.46
N SER A 13 18.66 38.07 23.82
CA SER A 13 17.27 37.68 23.52
C SER A 13 16.36 38.90 23.35
N ALA A 14 16.76 39.83 22.48
CA ALA A 14 15.96 40.99 22.12
C ALA A 14 15.93 41.24 20.60
N THR A 15 15.45 40.25 19.86
CA THR A 15 14.89 40.35 18.50
C THR A 15 14.04 39.09 18.35
N CYS A 16 12.71 39.09 18.29
CA CYS A 16 11.81 39.94 17.51
C CYS A 16 10.48 40.09 18.27
N VAL A 17 10.14 41.32 18.65
CA VAL A 17 8.74 41.71 18.88
C VAL A 17 8.33 42.51 17.66
N LEU A 18 7.57 41.91 16.74
CA LEU A 18 6.58 42.63 15.94
C LEU A 18 5.44 41.66 15.58
N THR A 19 4.30 41.94 16.21
CA THR A 19 2.94 41.83 15.68
C THR A 19 2.45 40.48 15.17
N THR A 20 1.66 39.80 15.99
CA THR A 20 0.42 39.18 15.51
C THR A 20 -0.73 39.59 16.42
N ARG A 21 -1.64 40.37 15.84
CA ARG A 21 -2.97 40.60 16.40
C ARG A 21 -3.66 39.24 16.50
N ALA A 22 -4.35 39.02 17.61
CA ALA A 22 -5.35 37.98 17.72
C ALA A 22 -6.41 38.21 16.62
N ASN A 23 -6.48 37.31 15.64
CA ASN A 23 -7.73 36.90 15.04
C ASN A 23 -7.54 35.57 14.30
N THR A 24 -8.37 34.59 14.70
CA THR A 24 -8.91 33.52 13.86
C THR A 24 -7.92 32.61 13.14
N ILE A 25 -7.21 31.74 13.88
CA ILE A 25 -6.78 30.43 13.39
C ILE A 25 -6.97 29.44 14.55
N GLY A 26 -8.22 29.14 14.86
CA GLY A 26 -8.59 28.15 15.89
C GLY A 26 -9.72 27.23 15.46
N SER A 27 -10.20 27.33 14.22
CA SER A 27 -11.36 26.58 13.74
C SER A 27 -11.12 25.82 12.43
N ALA A 28 -9.95 25.98 11.78
CA ALA A 28 -9.65 25.31 10.53
C ALA A 28 -8.99 23.93 10.72
N GLU A 29 -8.24 23.73 11.80
CA GLU A 29 -7.55 22.44 12.06
C GLU A 29 -8.52 21.37 12.59
N GLU A 30 -9.48 21.74 13.42
CA GLU A 30 -10.45 20.79 14.01
C GLU A 30 -11.51 20.29 13.01
N SER A 31 -11.81 21.07 11.96
CA SER A 31 -12.80 20.70 10.94
C SER A 31 -12.26 19.74 9.87
N LEU A 32 -10.95 19.77 9.61
CA LEU A 32 -10.31 18.93 8.59
C LEU A 32 -10.08 17.49 9.06
N ASP A 33 -9.81 17.28 10.35
CA ASP A 33 -9.60 15.94 10.91
C ASP A 33 -10.89 15.12 10.96
N ASN A 34 -12.03 15.74 11.25
CA ASN A 34 -13.32 15.06 11.35
C ASN A 34 -13.89 14.63 9.98
N ASP A 35 -13.85 15.51 8.99
CA ASP A 35 -14.34 15.21 7.63
C ASP A 35 -13.47 14.13 6.97
N PHE A 36 -12.18 14.15 7.29
CA PHE A 36 -11.20 13.20 6.80
C PHE A 36 -11.31 11.82 7.47
N ALA A 37 -11.56 11.77 8.78
CA ALA A 37 -11.83 10.51 9.49
C ALA A 37 -13.11 9.83 8.95
N TYR A 38 -14.13 10.61 8.62
CA TYR A 38 -15.40 10.11 8.10
C TYR A 38 -15.31 9.58 6.66
N GLU A 39 -14.68 10.32 5.74
CA GLU A 39 -14.41 9.83 4.36
C GLU A 39 -13.53 8.56 4.41
N LEU A 40 -12.65 8.47 5.41
CA LEU A 40 -11.75 7.33 5.61
C LEU A 40 -12.46 6.08 6.11
N GLU A 41 -13.33 6.24 7.11
CA GLU A 41 -14.15 5.19 7.70
C GLU A 41 -15.23 4.70 6.72
N LEU A 42 -15.84 5.62 5.95
CA LEU A 42 -16.80 5.31 4.90
C LEU A 42 -16.18 4.49 3.75
N ASP A 43 -14.99 4.88 3.27
CA ASP A 43 -14.26 4.10 2.26
C ASP A 43 -13.77 2.75 2.80
N GLN A 44 -13.49 2.66 4.11
CA GLN A 44 -13.12 1.39 4.75
C GLN A 44 -14.32 0.43 4.82
N LEU A 45 -15.48 0.97 5.19
CA LEU A 45 -16.77 0.28 5.14
C LEU A 45 -17.13 -0.14 3.72
N LEU A 46 -16.92 0.72 2.71
CA LEU A 46 -17.16 0.38 1.31
C LEU A 46 -16.21 -0.71 0.81
N ASP A 47 -14.92 -0.67 1.14
CA ASP A 47 -13.96 -1.75 0.80
C ASP A 47 -14.32 -3.08 1.49
N ASP A 48 -14.88 -3.04 2.70
CA ASP A 48 -15.32 -4.23 3.43
C ASP A 48 -16.70 -4.75 2.92
N LEU A 49 -17.55 -3.87 2.35
CA LEU A 49 -18.84 -4.21 1.73
C LEU A 49 -18.73 -4.68 0.27
N ASP A 50 -17.81 -4.12 -0.53
CA ASP A 50 -17.53 -4.53 -1.93
C ASP A 50 -16.88 -5.93 -2.02
N MET A 51 -16.57 -6.54 -0.87
CA MET A 51 -15.80 -7.77 -0.75
C MET A 51 -16.66 -8.87 -0.11
N ASP A 52 -17.79 -9.18 -0.75
CA ASP A 52 -18.68 -10.31 -0.48
C ASP A 52 -17.99 -11.50 0.23
N ASN A 53 -18.43 -11.73 1.49
CA ASN A 53 -18.74 -13.00 2.16
C ASN A 53 -17.81 -14.23 2.03
N ASP A 54 -16.57 -14.09 1.57
CA ASP A 54 -15.65 -15.22 1.46
C ASP A 54 -14.92 -15.41 2.78
N TYR A 55 -15.24 -16.49 3.50
CA TYR A 55 -14.61 -16.85 4.77
C TYR A 55 -13.08 -16.76 4.66
N MET A 56 -12.49 -15.88 5.48
CA MET A 56 -11.05 -15.67 5.50
C MET A 56 -10.43 -16.53 6.60
N ASP A 57 -9.48 -17.40 6.20
CA ASP A 57 -8.78 -18.24 7.17
C ASP A 57 -7.86 -17.41 8.09
N VAL A 58 -7.52 -17.97 9.24
CA VAL A 58 -6.75 -17.30 10.31
C VAL A 58 -5.37 -16.87 9.79
N GLU A 59 -4.72 -17.68 8.98
CA GLU A 59 -3.44 -17.40 8.35
C GLU A 59 -3.53 -16.19 7.41
N ASP A 60 -4.62 -16.08 6.66
CA ASP A 60 -4.82 -14.99 5.71
C ASP A 60 -5.12 -13.67 6.42
N LEU A 61 -5.88 -13.73 7.51
CA LEU A 61 -6.06 -12.58 8.41
C LEU A 61 -4.73 -12.16 9.05
N GLY A 62 -3.89 -13.11 9.45
CA GLY A 62 -2.54 -12.87 9.96
C GLY A 62 -1.62 -12.20 8.93
N PHE A 63 -1.66 -12.67 7.68
CA PHE A 63 -0.96 -12.08 6.54
C PHE A 63 -1.41 -10.64 6.30
N ILE A 64 -2.73 -10.41 6.17
CA ILE A 64 -3.30 -9.08 5.91
C ILE A 64 -2.94 -8.11 7.04
N ARG A 65 -3.08 -8.51 8.30
CA ARG A 65 -2.76 -7.66 9.45
C ARG A 65 -1.28 -7.30 9.51
N SER A 66 -0.40 -8.21 9.13
CA SER A 66 1.04 -7.97 9.08
C SER A 66 1.40 -7.01 7.95
N CYS A 67 0.91 -7.26 6.74
CA CYS A 67 1.04 -6.36 5.61
C CYS A 67 0.49 -4.96 5.92
N ARG A 68 -0.70 -4.85 6.53
CA ARG A 68 -1.31 -3.56 6.92
C ARG A 68 -0.37 -2.73 7.80
N ARG A 69 0.25 -3.36 8.82
CA ARG A 69 1.20 -2.68 9.71
C ARG A 69 2.47 -2.24 8.99
N ILE A 70 3.00 -3.09 8.10
CA ILE A 70 4.19 -2.78 7.31
C ILE A 70 3.90 -1.60 6.38
N LEU A 71 2.82 -1.68 5.60
CA LEU A 71 2.40 -0.64 4.67
C LEU A 71 2.21 0.71 5.36
N TRP A 72 1.59 0.71 6.55
CA TRP A 72 1.34 1.94 7.30
C TRP A 72 2.63 2.65 7.71
N ARG A 73 3.69 1.90 7.97
CA ARG A 73 5.00 2.44 8.35
C ARG A 73 5.86 2.78 7.12
N ALA A 74 5.97 1.87 6.15
CA ALA A 74 6.81 2.06 4.97
C ALA A 74 6.33 3.19 4.06
N LEU A 75 5.01 3.33 3.86
CA LEU A 75 4.48 4.36 2.97
C LEU A 75 4.60 5.79 3.55
N ARG A 76 4.98 5.96 4.82
CA ARG A 76 5.23 7.28 5.41
C ARG A 76 6.56 7.89 4.95
N THR A 77 7.47 7.09 4.41
CA THR A 77 8.77 7.55 3.90
C THR A 77 8.81 7.43 2.38
N LEU A 78 9.58 8.31 1.72
CA LEU A 78 9.77 8.24 0.27
C LEU A 78 10.52 6.96 -0.13
N LEU A 79 11.51 6.56 0.66
CA LEU A 79 12.29 5.34 0.45
C LEU A 79 11.44 4.08 0.63
N GLY A 80 10.65 4.01 1.71
CA GLY A 80 9.72 2.92 1.94
C GLY A 80 8.63 2.85 0.86
N THR A 81 8.10 3.99 0.42
CA THR A 81 7.15 4.04 -0.71
C THR A 81 7.77 3.50 -2.00
N ASN A 82 8.98 3.94 -2.38
CA ASN A 82 9.66 3.42 -3.55
C ASN A 82 9.93 1.91 -3.45
N CYS A 83 10.28 1.43 -2.24
CA CYS A 83 10.46 0.00 -1.97
C CYS A 83 9.15 -0.80 -2.16
N ILE A 84 8.03 -0.35 -1.58
CA ILE A 84 6.72 -1.00 -1.75
C ILE A 84 6.32 -1.04 -3.23
N ILE A 85 6.48 0.06 -3.96
CA ILE A 85 6.14 0.10 -5.39
C ILE A 85 7.02 -0.86 -6.20
N LYS A 86 8.30 -1.01 -5.85
CA LYS A 86 9.17 -2.01 -6.49
C LYS A 86 8.66 -3.43 -6.27
N GLU A 87 8.20 -3.76 -5.06
CA GLU A 87 7.60 -5.07 -4.80
C GLU A 87 6.27 -5.27 -5.53
N VAL A 88 5.45 -4.23 -5.67
CA VAL A 88 4.23 -4.28 -6.50
C VAL A 88 4.58 -4.55 -7.98
N VAL A 89 5.66 -3.97 -8.50
CA VAL A 89 6.16 -4.24 -9.86
C VAL A 89 6.67 -5.68 -9.99
N ASN A 90 7.34 -6.23 -8.98
CA ASN A 90 7.76 -7.63 -8.98
C ASN A 90 6.56 -8.57 -9.09
N ILE A 91 5.51 -8.34 -8.28
CA ILE A 91 4.26 -9.12 -8.34
C ILE A 91 3.57 -8.98 -9.70
N LEU A 92 3.53 -7.77 -10.26
CA LEU A 92 2.97 -7.52 -11.59
C LEU A 92 3.70 -8.35 -12.66
N ASN A 93 5.04 -8.31 -12.66
CA ASN A 93 5.85 -9.01 -13.63
C ASN A 93 5.67 -10.53 -13.52
N SER A 94 5.72 -11.08 -12.30
CA SER A 94 5.45 -12.51 -12.08
C SER A 94 4.05 -12.91 -12.54
N SER A 95 3.05 -12.07 -12.30
CA SER A 95 1.67 -12.31 -12.73
C SER A 95 1.52 -12.28 -14.26
N LYS A 96 2.13 -11.31 -14.94
CA LYS A 96 2.15 -11.23 -16.41
C LYS A 96 2.89 -12.42 -17.02
N ASN A 97 4.02 -12.81 -16.44
CA ASN A 97 4.80 -13.99 -16.86
C ASN A 97 3.98 -15.27 -16.72
N TYR A 98 3.25 -15.43 -15.61
CA TYR A 98 2.34 -16.56 -15.42
C TYR A 98 1.28 -16.64 -16.52
N VAL A 99 0.54 -15.55 -16.76
CA VAL A 99 -0.51 -15.52 -17.80
C VAL A 99 0.07 -15.82 -19.18
N SER A 100 1.28 -15.31 -19.48
CA SER A 100 1.99 -15.63 -20.73
C SER A 100 2.41 -17.10 -20.80
N ALA A 101 2.93 -17.66 -19.71
CA ALA A 101 3.39 -19.05 -19.63
C ALA A 101 2.23 -20.04 -19.80
N ILE A 102 1.07 -19.75 -19.21
CA ILE A 102 -0.15 -20.57 -19.38
C ILE A 102 -0.58 -20.60 -20.86
N ARG A 103 -0.56 -19.45 -21.55
CA ARG A 103 -0.86 -19.39 -22.99
C ARG A 103 0.18 -20.17 -23.83
N ALA A 104 1.45 -20.07 -23.46
CA ALA A 104 2.54 -20.76 -24.14
C ALA A 104 2.50 -22.29 -23.98
N CYS A 105 1.78 -22.83 -22.99
CA CYS A 105 1.62 -24.27 -22.83
C CYS A 105 0.83 -24.92 -23.99
N GLY A 106 0.05 -24.15 -24.77
CA GLY A 106 -0.63 -24.63 -25.99
C GLY A 106 -1.70 -25.71 -25.79
N THR A 107 -1.99 -26.11 -24.55
CA THR A 107 -3.02 -27.07 -24.19
C THR A 107 -4.32 -26.37 -23.79
N GLU A 108 -5.44 -27.09 -23.87
CA GLU A 108 -6.69 -26.62 -23.28
C GLU A 108 -6.48 -26.33 -21.78
N VAL A 109 -6.87 -25.14 -21.32
CA VAL A 109 -6.69 -24.71 -19.94
C VAL A 109 -7.83 -25.31 -19.11
N PRO A 110 -7.54 -26.19 -18.14
CA PRO A 110 -8.57 -26.76 -17.27
C PRO A 110 -9.32 -25.66 -16.52
N LYS A 111 -10.61 -25.90 -16.22
CA LYS A 111 -11.47 -24.92 -15.53
C LYS A 111 -10.87 -24.38 -14.24
N ASP A 112 -10.16 -25.22 -13.48
CA ASP A 112 -9.52 -24.79 -12.22
C ASP A 112 -8.30 -23.89 -12.45
N VAL A 113 -7.50 -24.15 -13.49
CA VAL A 113 -6.41 -23.26 -13.90
C VAL A 113 -6.96 -21.95 -14.45
N ALA A 114 -8.09 -21.98 -15.17
CA ALA A 114 -8.74 -20.78 -15.67
C ALA A 114 -9.18 -19.83 -14.53
N LYS A 115 -9.70 -20.39 -13.41
CA LYS A 115 -10.01 -19.61 -12.20
C LYS A 115 -8.77 -18.96 -11.58
N VAL A 116 -7.63 -19.67 -11.56
CA VAL A 116 -6.36 -19.10 -11.11
C VAL A 116 -5.94 -17.94 -12.02
N VAL A 117 -6.00 -18.13 -13.35
CA VAL A 117 -5.71 -17.08 -14.34
C VAL A 117 -6.60 -15.85 -14.15
N GLU A 118 -7.90 -16.03 -13.90
CA GLU A 118 -8.81 -14.92 -13.63
C GLU A 118 -8.40 -14.14 -12.35
N SER A 119 -8.09 -14.86 -11.27
CA SER A 119 -7.63 -14.24 -10.03
C SER A 119 -6.30 -13.50 -10.20
N VAL A 120 -5.35 -14.07 -10.96
CA VAL A 120 -4.08 -13.42 -11.27
C VAL A 120 -4.27 -12.20 -12.19
N ASN A 121 -5.24 -12.21 -13.11
CA ASN A 121 -5.59 -11.02 -13.89
C ASN A 121 -6.16 -9.88 -13.01
N LYS A 122 -6.94 -10.20 -11.98
CA LYS A 122 -7.37 -9.20 -10.97
C LYS A 122 -6.17 -8.60 -10.24
N ILE A 123 -5.18 -9.42 -9.87
CA ILE A 123 -3.90 -8.96 -9.29
C ILE A 123 -3.17 -8.00 -10.26
N ILE A 124 -3.07 -8.34 -11.54
CA ILE A 124 -2.46 -7.47 -12.57
C ILE A 124 -3.15 -6.11 -12.61
N GLN A 125 -4.48 -6.09 -12.66
CA GLN A 125 -5.26 -4.84 -12.69
C GLN A 125 -5.03 -3.97 -11.45
N ILE A 126 -4.98 -4.58 -10.26
CA ILE A 126 -4.69 -3.87 -9.01
C ILE A 126 -3.27 -3.30 -9.04
N CYS A 127 -2.27 -4.09 -9.45
CA CYS A 127 -0.88 -3.64 -9.57
C CYS A 127 -0.72 -2.47 -10.56
N ASP A 128 -1.31 -2.58 -11.76
CA ASP A 128 -1.29 -1.51 -12.76
C ASP A 128 -2.00 -0.26 -12.21
N SER A 129 -3.06 -0.41 -11.42
CA SER A 129 -3.74 0.70 -10.75
C SER A 129 -2.81 1.38 -9.73
N ILE A 130 -2.12 0.63 -8.86
CA ILE A 130 -1.16 1.16 -7.88
C ILE A 130 -0.04 1.95 -8.57
N ILE A 131 0.56 1.39 -9.62
CA ILE A 131 1.66 2.03 -10.35
C ILE A 131 1.19 3.33 -11.01
N ASN A 132 -0.02 3.33 -11.58
CA ASN A 132 -0.60 4.51 -12.23
C ASN A 132 -1.13 5.56 -11.24
N LEU A 133 -1.44 5.21 -9.99
CA LEU A 133 -1.83 6.19 -8.96
C LEU A 133 -0.70 7.18 -8.69
N ARG A 134 0.57 6.72 -8.71
CA ARG A 134 1.74 7.59 -8.55
C ARG A 134 1.84 8.63 -9.67
N SER A 135 1.64 8.22 -10.93
CA SER A 135 1.77 9.10 -12.10
C SER A 135 0.59 10.05 -12.28
N LYS A 136 -0.62 9.65 -11.87
CA LYS A 136 -1.86 10.42 -12.13
C LYS A 136 -2.24 11.40 -11.00
N LEU A 137 -1.94 11.09 -9.74
CA LEU A 137 -2.56 11.80 -8.60
C LEU A 137 -1.60 12.45 -7.61
N CYS A 138 -0.32 12.06 -7.61
CA CYS A 138 0.66 12.58 -6.66
C CYS A 138 1.58 13.66 -7.26
N ALA A 139 1.24 14.20 -8.44
CA ALA A 139 2.09 15.11 -9.22
C ALA A 139 1.47 16.50 -9.50
N LYS A 140 0.45 16.96 -8.75
CA LYS A 140 -0.14 18.30 -8.94
C LYS A 140 0.01 19.20 -7.72
N GLU A 141 0.76 20.29 -7.88
CA GLU A 141 1.01 21.31 -6.87
C GLU A 141 0.18 22.58 -7.13
N LYS A 142 -0.58 23.02 -6.12
CA LYS A 142 -0.99 24.43 -5.94
C LYS A 142 -1.12 24.69 -4.44
N SER A 143 -0.18 25.44 -3.83
CA SER A 143 -0.12 25.88 -2.43
C SER A 143 0.23 24.84 -1.32
N ILE A 144 0.71 25.33 -0.17
CA ILE A 144 1.27 24.54 0.96
C ILE A 144 0.19 23.77 1.74
N VAL A 145 -0.96 24.37 2.03
CA VAL A 145 -2.08 23.69 2.72
C VAL A 145 -2.67 22.59 1.83
N THR A 146 -2.81 22.88 0.53
CA THR A 146 -3.23 21.89 -0.46
C THR A 146 -2.18 20.80 -0.69
N LYS A 147 -0.88 21.07 -0.42
CA LYS A 147 0.21 20.09 -0.53
C LYS A 147 0.12 19.01 0.54
N VAL A 148 -0.16 19.37 1.80
CA VAL A 148 -0.34 18.39 2.89
C VAL A 148 -1.58 17.53 2.65
N TYR A 149 -2.71 18.16 2.32
CA TYR A 149 -3.96 17.47 2.00
C TYR A 149 -3.80 16.49 0.81
N ASN A 150 -3.16 16.94 -0.28
CA ASN A 150 -2.92 16.09 -1.45
C ASN A 150 -1.92 14.96 -1.17
N SER A 151 -0.93 15.18 -0.31
CA SER A 151 0.03 14.16 0.09
C SER A 151 -0.63 13.06 0.93
N PHE A 152 -1.50 13.43 1.86
CA PHE A 152 -2.22 12.46 2.69
C PHE A 152 -3.25 11.66 1.89
N LYS A 153 -3.98 12.32 0.98
CA LYS A 153 -4.90 11.66 0.05
C LYS A 153 -4.17 10.70 -0.91
N CYS A 154 -2.97 11.08 -1.37
CA CYS A 154 -2.09 10.20 -2.15
C CYS A 154 -1.63 8.98 -1.33
N PHE A 155 -1.14 9.20 -0.10
CA PHE A 155 -0.74 8.14 0.82
C PHE A 155 -1.87 7.11 1.00
N TRP A 156 -3.08 7.57 1.28
CA TRP A 156 -4.20 6.66 1.50
C TRP A 156 -4.62 5.90 0.24
N LYS A 157 -4.65 6.56 -0.92
CA LYS A 157 -4.96 5.87 -2.18
C LYS A 157 -3.97 4.75 -2.47
N VAL A 158 -2.67 5.01 -2.29
CA VAL A 158 -1.62 3.99 -2.46
C VAL A 158 -1.77 2.90 -1.40
N PHE A 159 -1.98 3.26 -0.14
CA PHE A 159 -2.16 2.31 0.95
C PHE A 159 -3.36 1.38 0.71
N ARG A 160 -4.55 1.91 0.35
CA ARG A 160 -5.74 1.10 0.05
C ARG A 160 -5.54 0.20 -1.14
N ALA A 161 -5.04 0.75 -2.24
CA ALA A 161 -4.80 -0.04 -3.44
C ALA A 161 -3.82 -1.19 -3.16
N THR A 162 -2.77 -0.94 -2.37
CA THR A 162 -1.83 -1.99 -1.94
C THR A 162 -2.47 -2.97 -0.96
N LEU A 163 -3.38 -2.53 -0.10
CA LEU A 163 -4.13 -3.43 0.79
C LEU A 163 -5.10 -4.34 0.02
N ARG A 164 -5.72 -3.84 -1.06
CA ARG A 164 -6.51 -4.67 -1.98
C ARG A 164 -5.64 -5.75 -2.64
N LEU A 165 -4.43 -5.42 -3.05
CA LEU A 165 -3.45 -6.40 -3.55
C LEU A 165 -3.14 -7.47 -2.49
N VAL A 166 -2.83 -7.04 -1.27
CA VAL A 166 -2.57 -7.91 -0.12
C VAL A 166 -3.73 -8.87 0.15
N ARG A 167 -4.99 -8.44 -0.01
CA ARG A 167 -6.14 -9.33 0.17
C ARG A 167 -6.31 -10.32 -0.99
N GLN A 168 -5.95 -9.93 -2.21
CA GLN A 168 -6.13 -10.78 -3.39
C GLN A 168 -5.06 -11.88 -3.51
N ILE A 169 -3.84 -11.64 -3.00
CA ILE A 169 -2.75 -12.63 -3.03
C ILE A 169 -3.14 -13.96 -2.35
N PRO A 170 -3.62 -13.98 -1.09
CA PRO A 170 -4.05 -15.23 -0.44
C PRO A 170 -5.20 -15.93 -1.17
N ARG A 171 -6.16 -15.18 -1.73
CA ARG A 171 -7.25 -15.75 -2.55
C ARG A 171 -6.70 -16.51 -3.76
N ALA A 172 -5.71 -15.93 -4.45
CA ALA A 172 -5.03 -16.61 -5.54
C ALA A 172 -4.26 -17.86 -5.05
N LEU A 173 -3.56 -17.77 -3.92
CA LEU A 173 -2.84 -18.91 -3.32
C LEU A 173 -3.78 -20.07 -2.95
N ARG A 174 -5.00 -19.80 -2.45
CA ARG A 174 -6.01 -20.83 -2.19
C ARG A 174 -6.47 -21.53 -3.47
N LEU A 175 -6.68 -20.78 -4.56
CA LEU A 175 -7.04 -21.37 -5.86
C LEU A 175 -5.90 -22.24 -6.39
N ILE A 176 -4.65 -21.79 -6.23
CA ILE A 176 -3.46 -22.55 -6.60
C ILE A 176 -3.37 -23.86 -5.79
N ALA A 177 -3.65 -23.81 -4.48
CA ALA A 177 -3.63 -24.99 -3.61
C ALA A 177 -4.71 -26.03 -3.96
N LYS A 178 -5.81 -25.61 -4.61
CA LYS A 178 -6.90 -26.48 -5.05
C LYS A 178 -6.65 -27.12 -6.42
N LEU A 179 -5.54 -26.82 -7.10
CA LEU A 179 -5.24 -27.43 -8.39
C LEU A 179 -5.03 -28.93 -8.26
N PRO A 180 -5.61 -29.75 -9.14
CA PRO A 180 -5.49 -31.19 -9.06
C PRO A 180 -4.09 -31.65 -9.48
N ALA A 181 -3.60 -32.72 -8.86
CA ALA A 181 -2.23 -33.22 -9.06
C ALA A 181 -1.94 -33.70 -10.50
N ASN A 182 -2.99 -34.04 -11.27
CA ASN A 182 -2.90 -34.43 -12.68
C ASN A 182 -2.87 -33.24 -13.65
N THR A 183 -2.78 -32.00 -13.16
CA THR A 183 -2.57 -30.83 -14.00
C THR A 183 -1.27 -30.98 -14.81
N GLY A 184 -1.30 -30.65 -16.10
CA GLY A 184 -0.14 -30.80 -16.97
C GLY A 184 1.11 -30.10 -16.42
N SER A 185 2.28 -30.72 -16.59
CA SER A 185 3.55 -30.24 -16.01
C SER A 185 3.90 -28.79 -16.39
N CYS A 186 3.55 -28.37 -17.60
CA CYS A 186 3.73 -26.97 -18.04
C CYS A 186 2.90 -25.99 -17.19
N LEU A 187 1.60 -26.27 -16.99
CA LEU A 187 0.69 -25.45 -16.22
C LEU A 187 1.08 -25.43 -14.73
N LEU A 188 1.49 -26.58 -14.19
CA LEU A 188 1.98 -26.69 -12.81
C LEU A 188 3.26 -25.88 -12.60
N ARG A 189 4.22 -25.95 -13.53
CA ARG A 189 5.47 -25.16 -13.44
C ARG A 189 5.17 -23.66 -13.43
N ALA A 190 4.37 -23.18 -14.38
CA ALA A 190 3.97 -21.78 -14.42
C ALA A 190 3.28 -21.35 -13.12
N THR A 191 2.39 -22.20 -12.60
CA THR A 191 1.68 -21.92 -11.35
C THR A 191 2.60 -21.90 -10.13
N ASN A 192 3.60 -22.77 -10.07
CA ASN A 192 4.56 -22.79 -8.97
C ASN A 192 5.45 -21.54 -8.96
N GLU A 193 5.84 -21.04 -10.14
CA GLU A 193 6.64 -19.80 -10.23
C GLU A 193 5.88 -18.59 -9.69
N VAL A 194 4.60 -18.43 -10.03
CA VAL A 194 3.79 -17.31 -9.51
C VAL A 194 3.49 -17.47 -8.02
N LYS A 195 3.28 -18.72 -7.56
CA LYS A 195 3.10 -19.04 -6.14
C LYS A 195 4.30 -18.60 -5.30
N VAL A 196 5.52 -18.85 -5.78
CA VAL A 196 6.75 -18.41 -5.09
C VAL A 196 6.76 -16.90 -4.93
N SER A 197 6.50 -16.16 -6.01
CA SER A 197 6.44 -14.69 -5.99
C SER A 197 5.42 -14.16 -4.97
N PHE A 198 4.21 -14.75 -4.95
CA PHE A 198 3.16 -14.38 -4.01
C PHE A 198 3.55 -14.62 -2.54
N ASN A 199 4.17 -15.77 -2.25
CA ASN A 199 4.67 -16.08 -0.91
C ASN A 199 5.82 -15.16 -0.48
N SER A 200 6.61 -14.67 -1.43
CA SER A 200 7.71 -13.74 -1.17
C SER A 200 7.25 -12.30 -0.92
N PHE A 201 5.96 -11.96 -1.15
CA PHE A 201 5.50 -10.57 -1.03
C PHE A 201 5.67 -10.02 0.39
N LEU A 202 5.13 -10.69 1.41
CA LEU A 202 5.23 -10.27 2.81
C LEU A 202 6.68 -10.10 3.30
N PRO A 203 7.58 -11.09 3.14
CA PRO A 203 8.97 -10.92 3.59
C PRO A 203 9.67 -9.78 2.85
N ASN A 204 9.41 -9.59 1.55
CA ASN A 204 10.03 -8.51 0.79
C ASN A 204 9.57 -7.13 1.26
N ILE A 205 8.25 -6.92 1.45
CA ILE A 205 7.76 -5.63 1.94
C ILE A 205 8.19 -5.34 3.37
N ASN A 206 8.44 -6.38 4.19
CA ASN A 206 8.95 -6.20 5.56
C ASN A 206 10.36 -5.58 5.56
N VAL A 207 11.18 -5.85 4.53
CA VAL A 207 12.49 -5.20 4.37
C VAL A 207 12.34 -3.71 4.12
N CYS A 208 11.24 -3.25 3.51
CA CYS A 208 10.98 -1.82 3.27
C CYS A 208 10.83 -0.98 4.55
N LEU A 209 10.73 -1.60 5.73
CA LEU A 209 10.75 -0.89 7.01
C LEU A 209 12.16 -0.44 7.44
N LYS A 210 13.20 -1.04 6.85
CA LYS A 210 14.61 -0.81 7.20
C LYS A 210 15.29 0.20 6.26
N VAL A 211 14.55 0.76 5.30
CA VAL A 211 15.05 1.62 4.22
C VAL A 211 14.74 3.08 4.53
#